data_AF-A0A2X1Q8W4-F1
#
_entry.id   AF-A0A2X1Q8W4-F1
#
_cell.length_a   1.000
_cell.length_b   1.000
_cell.length_c   1.000
_cell.angle_alpha   90.00
_cell.angle_beta   90.00
_cell.angle_gamma   90.00
#
_symmetry.space_group_name_H-M   'P 1'
#
loop_
_entity.id
_entity.type
_entity.pdbx_description
1 polymer ?
#
loop_
_entity_poly.entity_id
_entity_poly.type
_entity_poly.pdbx_seq_one_letter_code
_entity_poly.pdbx_strand_id
1 'polypeptide(L)'
;MDVHAGNIIHNESGLRLIDWEYAGDGDIALELAAVWITPGERRRLVEAYARRAAIDAQLLWRQVALWRPWVLLLMVGWYEMRWRQSGDRQFITLADETWCQLDNERKG
;
A
#
# COMPACT_ATOMS: atom_id res chain seq x y z
N MET A 1 -7.97 -1.99 3.52
CA MET A 1 -7.28 -2.08 2.21
C MET A 1 -7.63 -0.83 1.39
N ASP A 2 -6.82 -0.44 0.38
CA ASP A 2 -7.09 0.67 -0.56
C ASP A 2 -6.96 2.13 -0.03
N VAL A 3 -5.94 2.40 0.79
CA VAL A 3 -5.65 3.77 1.23
C VAL A 3 -4.70 4.47 0.25
N HIS A 4 -5.24 5.39 -0.55
CA HIS A 4 -4.51 6.24 -1.49
C HIS A 4 -5.13 7.64 -1.59
N ALA A 5 -4.48 8.57 -2.30
CA ALA A 5 -4.90 9.97 -2.39
C ALA A 5 -6.32 10.17 -2.95
N GLY A 6 -6.81 9.23 -3.79
CA GLY A 6 -8.17 9.26 -4.33
C GLY A 6 -9.26 8.99 -3.30
N ASN A 7 -8.92 8.25 -2.23
CA ASN A 7 -9.84 7.88 -1.15
C ASN A 7 -9.72 8.82 0.07
N ILE A 8 -9.03 9.96 -0.09
CA ILE A 8 -8.86 10.97 0.96
C ILE A 8 -9.56 12.26 0.52
N ILE A 9 -10.56 12.68 1.30
CA ILE A 9 -11.22 13.98 1.11
C ILE A 9 -10.72 14.99 2.15
N HIS A 10 -10.48 16.21 1.70
CA HIS A 10 -10.19 17.35 2.55
C HIS A 10 -11.50 18.12 2.80
N ASN A 11 -11.83 18.36 4.06
CA ASN A 11 -12.92 19.26 4.44
C ASN A 11 -12.48 20.23 5.54
N GLU A 12 -13.36 21.16 5.91
CA GLU A 12 -13.10 22.18 6.94
C GLU A 12 -12.75 21.59 8.32
N SER A 13 -13.19 20.35 8.59
CA SER A 13 -12.90 19.61 9.83
C SER A 13 -11.67 18.71 9.75
N GLY A 14 -10.98 18.68 8.61
CA GLY A 14 -9.76 17.90 8.37
C GLY A 14 -9.90 16.83 7.29
N LEU A 15 -9.05 15.81 7.38
CA LEU A 15 -8.99 14.69 6.43
C LEU A 15 -10.04 13.61 6.79
N ARG A 16 -10.69 13.04 5.78
CA ARG A 16 -11.57 11.89 5.92
C ARG A 16 -11.22 10.83 4.89
N LEU A 17 -11.24 9.57 5.32
CA LEU A 17 -11.18 8.42 4.42
C LEU A 17 -12.59 8.05 3.97
N ILE A 18 -12.71 7.72 2.69
CA ILE A 18 -13.93 7.23 2.06
C ILE A 18 -13.66 5.86 1.42
N ASP A 19 -14.70 5.29 0.81
CA ASP A 19 -14.62 4.05 0.03
C ASP A 19 -14.18 2.81 0.83
N TRP A 20 -15.06 2.37 1.72
CA TRP A 20 -14.81 1.25 2.66
C TRP A 20 -15.18 -0.12 2.09
N GLU A 21 -15.32 -0.27 0.77
CA GLU A 21 -15.81 -1.53 0.17
C GLU A 21 -14.87 -2.74 0.42
N TYR A 22 -13.57 -2.47 0.61
CA TYR A 22 -12.56 -3.47 0.98
C TYR A 22 -12.17 -3.43 2.46
N ALA A 23 -12.99 -2.81 3.31
CA ALA A 23 -12.76 -2.81 4.75
C ALA A 23 -13.05 -4.20 5.34
N GLY A 24 -12.10 -4.74 6.10
CA GLY A 24 -12.24 -6.01 6.80
C GLY A 24 -11.28 -6.07 7.97
N ASP A 25 -11.52 -7.01 8.89
CA ASP A 25 -10.53 -7.35 9.91
C ASP A 25 -9.34 -8.06 9.26
N GLY A 26 -8.14 -7.59 9.54
CA GLY A 26 -6.95 -8.00 8.81
C GLY A 26 -5.67 -7.61 9.53
N ASP A 27 -4.54 -8.10 9.01
CA ASP A 27 -3.23 -7.78 9.57
C ASP A 27 -2.93 -6.29 9.34
N ILE A 28 -2.76 -5.53 10.42
CA ILE A 28 -2.40 -4.12 10.39
C ILE A 28 -1.13 -3.84 9.57
N ALA A 29 -0.17 -4.78 9.58
CA ALA A 29 1.07 -4.64 8.84
C ALA A 29 0.84 -4.78 7.33
N LEU A 30 -0.09 -5.64 6.91
CA LEU A 30 -0.53 -5.74 5.51
C LEU A 30 -1.18 -4.42 5.07
N GLU A 31 -2.07 -3.88 5.89
CA GLU A 31 -2.76 -2.61 5.62
C GLU A 31 -1.78 -1.44 5.46
N LEU A 32 -0.80 -1.34 6.37
CA LEU A 32 0.26 -0.33 6.29
C LEU A 32 1.22 -0.56 5.11
N ALA A 33 1.43 -1.82 4.69
CA ALA A 33 2.22 -2.16 3.51
C ALA A 33 1.51 -1.78 2.19
N ALA A 34 0.17 -1.77 2.20
CA ALA A 34 -0.68 -1.48 1.05
C ALA A 34 -0.93 0.02 0.80
N VAL A 35 -0.60 0.91 1.75
CA VAL A 35 -0.76 2.36 1.57
C VAL A 35 0.11 2.85 0.40
N TRP A 36 -0.50 3.58 -0.53
CA TRP A 36 0.19 4.10 -1.71
C TRP A 36 0.99 5.36 -1.39
N ILE A 37 2.20 5.14 -0.89
CA ILE A 37 3.19 6.17 -0.53
C ILE A 37 4.61 5.67 -0.82
N THR A 38 5.57 6.60 -0.83
CA THR A 38 6.98 6.27 -1.03
C THR A 38 7.53 5.42 0.13
N PRO A 39 8.62 4.65 -0.07
CA PRO A 39 9.21 3.84 1.01
C PRO A 39 9.58 4.65 2.26
N GLY A 40 10.14 5.85 2.09
CA GLY A 40 10.51 6.73 3.20
C GLY A 40 9.30 7.29 3.95
N GLU A 41 8.21 7.61 3.24
CA GLU A 41 6.94 7.99 3.87
C GLU A 41 6.31 6.83 4.62
N ARG A 42 6.38 5.62 4.08
CA ARG A 42 5.84 4.42 4.74
C ARG A 42 6.50 4.17 6.08
N ARG A 43 7.84 4.29 6.15
CA ARG A 43 8.55 4.16 7.43
C ARG A 43 8.04 5.16 8.47
N ARG A 44 7.88 6.43 8.08
CA ARG A 44 7.32 7.47 8.97
C ARG A 44 5.88 7.19 9.38
N LEU A 45 5.06 6.71 8.45
CA LEU A 45 3.67 6.33 8.73
C LEU A 45 3.61 5.19 9.77
N VAL A 46 4.41 4.14 9.58
CA VAL A 46 4.49 3.00 10.50
C VAL A 46 4.92 3.46 11.90
N GLU A 47 5.92 4.32 11.99
CA GLU A 47 6.38 4.89 13.27
C GLU A 47 5.32 5.77 13.95
N ALA A 48 4.58 6.57 13.18
CA ALA A 48 3.47 7.37 13.69
C ALA A 48 2.32 6.48 14.18
N TYR A 49 1.96 5.45 13.41
CA TYR A 49 0.93 4.48 13.77
C TYR A 49 1.31 3.72 15.03
N ALA A 50 2.53 3.17 15.10
CA ALA A 50 3.03 2.42 16.25
C ALA A 50 2.96 3.24 17.55
N ARG A 51 3.38 4.52 17.51
CA ARG A 51 3.27 5.43 18.66
C ARG A 51 1.82 5.66 19.09
N ARG A 52 0.90 5.85 18.13
CA ARG A 52 -0.52 6.10 18.41
C ARG A 52 -1.22 4.87 18.99
N ALA A 53 -0.85 3.68 18.52
CA ALA A 53 -1.43 2.40 18.91
C ALA A 53 -0.71 1.71 20.09
N ALA A 54 0.38 2.32 20.60
CA ALA A 54 1.25 1.73 21.64
C ALA A 54 1.80 0.33 21.26
N ILE A 55 2.21 0.18 20.00
CA ILE A 55 2.84 -1.03 19.44
C ILE A 55 4.35 -0.80 19.30
N ASP A 56 5.15 -1.85 19.44
CA ASP A 56 6.58 -1.81 19.14
C ASP A 56 6.81 -1.47 17.64
N ALA A 57 7.41 -0.31 17.38
CA ALA A 57 7.60 0.20 16.03
C ALA A 57 8.55 -0.66 15.18
N GLN A 58 9.56 -1.28 15.80
CA GLN A 58 10.54 -2.09 15.09
C GLN A 58 9.93 -3.44 14.69
N LEU A 59 9.17 -4.06 15.57
CA LEU A 59 8.42 -5.27 15.30
C LEU A 59 7.36 -5.02 14.22
N LEU A 60 6.60 -3.94 14.33
CA LEU A 60 5.59 -3.58 13.34
C LEU A 60 6.23 -3.34 11.96
N TRP A 61 7.34 -2.61 11.89
CA TRP A 61 8.05 -2.39 10.63
C TRP A 61 8.52 -3.70 9.99
N ARG A 62 9.04 -4.64 10.80
CA ARG A 62 9.47 -5.94 10.28
C ARG A 62 8.31 -6.68 9.60
N GLN A 63 7.12 -6.66 10.20
CA GLN A 63 5.94 -7.28 9.60
C GLN A 63 5.50 -6.56 8.33
N VAL A 64 5.53 -5.21 8.31
CA VAL A 64 5.21 -4.42 7.11
C VAL A 64 6.17 -4.75 5.97
N ALA A 65 7.46 -4.90 6.26
CA ALA A 65 8.46 -5.27 5.27
C ALA A 65 8.23 -6.68 4.71
N LEU A 66 7.81 -7.64 5.55
CA LEU A 66 7.48 -9.00 5.10
C LEU A 66 6.24 -9.05 4.20
N TRP A 67 5.25 -8.20 4.45
CA TRP A 67 4.05 -8.11 3.61
C TRP A 67 4.29 -7.44 2.27
N ARG A 68 5.30 -6.59 2.17
CA ARG A 68 5.45 -5.69 1.03
C ARG A 68 5.65 -6.39 -0.33
N PRO A 69 6.47 -7.45 -0.45
CA PRO A 69 6.57 -8.20 -1.71
C PRO A 69 5.24 -8.81 -2.16
N TRP A 70 4.40 -9.23 -1.21
CA TRP A 70 3.07 -9.79 -1.51
C TRP A 70 2.09 -8.73 -1.98
N VAL A 71 2.11 -7.55 -1.36
CA VAL A 71 1.32 -6.39 -1.81
C VAL A 71 1.70 -6.00 -3.24
N LEU A 72 3.00 -5.89 -3.54
CA LEU A 72 3.46 -5.56 -4.89
C LEU A 72 3.03 -6.61 -5.92
N LEU A 73 3.12 -7.90 -5.57
CA LEU A 73 2.65 -8.97 -6.44
C LEU A 73 1.14 -8.91 -6.71
N LEU A 74 0.33 -8.59 -5.69
CA LEU A 74 -1.11 -8.36 -5.85
C LEU A 74 -1.39 -7.18 -6.78
N MET A 75 -0.67 -6.06 -6.62
CA MET A 75 -0.80 -4.89 -7.48
C MET A 75 -0.45 -5.19 -8.93
N VAL A 76 0.67 -5.87 -9.18
CA VAL A 76 1.05 -6.35 -10.52
C VAL A 76 -0.08 -7.18 -11.13
N GLY A 77 -0.56 -8.20 -10.41
CA GLY A 77 -1.60 -9.08 -10.93
C GLY A 77 -2.89 -8.33 -11.26
N TRP A 78 -3.26 -7.36 -10.43
CA TRP A 78 -4.41 -6.50 -10.67
C TRP A 78 -4.22 -5.63 -11.93
N TYR A 79 -3.05 -5.00 -12.09
CA TYR A 79 -2.74 -4.19 -13.27
C TYR A 79 -2.73 -5.03 -14.56
N GLU A 80 -2.10 -6.20 -14.56
CA GLU A 80 -2.10 -7.09 -15.73
C GLU A 80 -3.51 -7.56 -16.09
N MET A 81 -4.35 -7.89 -15.09
CA MET A 81 -5.74 -8.26 -15.31
C MET A 81 -6.54 -7.11 -15.92
N ARG A 82 -6.40 -5.88 -15.39
CA ARG A 82 -7.08 -4.70 -15.91
C ARG A 82 -6.63 -4.33 -17.32
N TRP A 83 -5.35 -4.50 -17.63
CA TRP A 83 -4.85 -4.35 -18.98
C TRP A 83 -5.51 -5.34 -19.94
N ARG A 84 -5.59 -6.63 -19.59
CA ARG A 84 -6.24 -7.66 -20.43
C ARG A 84 -7.73 -7.37 -20.68
N GLN A 85 -8.42 -6.77 -19.71
CA GLN A 85 -9.85 -6.46 -19.83
C GLN A 85 -10.13 -5.18 -20.62
N SER A 86 -9.32 -4.14 -20.42
CA SER A 86 -9.58 -2.80 -20.97
C SER A 86 -8.78 -2.48 -22.24
N GLY A 87 -7.64 -3.14 -22.44
CA GLY A 87 -6.66 -2.79 -23.47
C GLY A 87 -5.85 -1.51 -23.17
N ASP A 88 -6.07 -0.86 -22.02
CA ASP A 88 -5.41 0.40 -21.68
C ASP A 88 -3.95 0.18 -21.28
N ARG A 89 -3.05 0.79 -22.05
CA ARG A 89 -1.59 0.70 -21.87
C ARG A 89 -1.08 1.33 -20.58
N GLN A 90 -1.86 2.18 -19.92
CA GLN A 90 -1.48 2.71 -18.61
C GLN A 90 -1.32 1.58 -17.59
N PHE A 91 -2.17 0.55 -17.62
CA PHE A 91 -2.09 -0.55 -16.67
C PHE A 91 -0.85 -1.43 -16.86
N ILE A 92 -0.46 -1.76 -18.09
CA ILE A 92 0.77 -2.55 -18.28
C ILE A 92 2.03 -1.76 -17.89
N THR A 93 2.03 -0.43 -18.08
CA THR A 93 3.11 0.44 -17.62
C THR A 93 3.23 0.41 -16.09
N LEU A 94 2.10 0.50 -15.38
CA LEU A 94 2.06 0.39 -13.92
C LEU A 94 2.51 -1.00 -13.43
N ALA A 95 2.17 -2.08 -14.15
CA ALA A 95 2.65 -3.42 -13.84
C ALA A 95 4.18 -3.51 -13.96
N ASP A 96 4.76 -2.99 -15.04
CA ASP A 96 6.21 -2.98 -15.27
C ASP A 96 6.96 -2.19 -14.18
N GLU A 97 6.46 -1.00 -13.83
CA GLU A 97 7.01 -0.19 -12.73
C GLU A 97 6.96 -0.94 -11.39
N THR A 98 5.85 -1.64 -11.12
CA THR A 98 5.65 -2.40 -9.88
C THR A 98 6.56 -3.64 -9.83
N TRP A 99 6.81 -4.30 -10.96
CA TRP A 99 7.81 -5.37 -11.08
C TRP A 99 9.22 -4.87 -10.75
N CYS A 100 9.59 -3.68 -11.24
CA CYS A 100 10.89 -3.07 -10.93
C CYS A 100 11.03 -2.76 -9.42
N GLN A 101 9.96 -2.29 -8.78
CA GLN A 101 9.94 -2.09 -7.33
C GLN A 101 10.11 -3.41 -6.56
N LEU A 102 9.43 -4.47 -6.99
CA LEU A 102 9.51 -5.79 -6.35
C LEU A 102 10.92 -6.39 -6.43
N ASP A 103 11.60 -6.25 -7.58
CA ASP A 103 12.98 -6.69 -7.73
C ASP A 103 13.95 -5.92 -6.83
N ASN A 104 13.74 -4.61 -6.67
CA ASN A 104 14.53 -3.78 -5.75
C ASN A 104 14.32 -4.19 -4.28
N GLU A 105 13.09 -4.51 -3.88
CA GLU A 105 12.79 -4.94 -2.50
C GLU A 105 13.31 -6.34 -2.18
N ARG A 106 13.52 -7.21 -3.18
CA ARG A 106 14.15 -8.53 -2.99
C ARG A 106 15.67 -8.46 -2.82
N LYS A 107 16.29 -7.35 -3.22
CA LYS A 107 17.75 -7.13 -3.17
C LYS A 107 18.22 -6.45 -1.90
N GLY A 108 17.32 -5.87 -1.10
CA GLY A 108 17.59 -5.21 0.18
C GLY A 108 17.29 -6.10 1.38
#